data_AF-A0A371CSM2-F1
#
_entry.id   AF-A0A371CSM2-F1
#
_cell.length_a   1.000
_cell.length_b   1.000
_cell.length_c   1.000
_cell.angle_alpha   90.00
_cell.angle_beta   90.00
_cell.angle_gamma   90.00
#
_symmetry.space_group_name_H-M   'P 1'
#
loop_
_entity.id
_entity.type
_entity.pdbx_description
1 polymer ?
#
loop_
_entity_poly.entity_id
_entity_poly.type
_entity_poly.pdbx_seq_one_letter_code
_entity_poly.pdbx_strand_id
1 'polypeptide(L)' 'LNVMLTRCQKGMVLVTQRAFLHNPGKSTLLGELAEHWETRVGMNIAWADAMEVAGGQANLPGA' A
#
# COMPACT_ATOMS: atom_id res chain seq x y z
N LEU A 1 14.01 -4.50 -0.75
CA LEU A 1 12.56 -4.63 -1.03
C LEU A 1 12.22 -5.17 -2.43
N ASN A 2 13.07 -4.97 -3.45
CA ASN A 2 12.79 -5.39 -4.83
C ASN A 2 12.40 -6.88 -4.98
N VAL A 3 13.03 -7.78 -4.22
CA VAL A 3 12.71 -9.22 -4.25
C VAL A 3 11.33 -9.53 -3.69
N MET A 4 10.85 -8.84 -2.65
CA MET A 4 9.52 -9.07 -2.09
C MET A 4 8.44 -8.59 -3.07
N LEU A 5 8.62 -7.40 -3.63
CA LEU A 5 7.66 -6.74 -4.52
C LEU A 5 7.41 -7.48 -5.85
N THR A 6 8.34 -8.35 -6.25
CA THR A 6 8.30 -9.06 -7.55
C THR A 6 7.84 -10.51 -7.45
N ARG A 7 7.53 -11.02 -6.25
CA ARG A 7 7.16 -12.44 -6.04
C ARG A 7 5.67 -12.72 -6.20
N CYS A 8 4.81 -11.71 -6.14
CA CYS A 8 3.37 -11.87 -6.20
C CYS A 8 2.87 -11.89 -7.65
N GLN A 9 2.13 -12.94 -8.02
CA GLN A 9 1.67 -13.14 -9.41
C GLN A 9 0.27 -12.55 -9.69
N LYS A 10 -0.60 -12.47 -8.68
CA LYS A 10 -2.00 -12.03 -8.84
C LYS A 10 -2.31 -10.71 -8.16
N GLY A 11 -1.68 -10.43 -7.03
CA GLY A 11 -1.89 -9.23 -6.24
C GLY A 11 -1.03 -9.24 -4.98
N MET A 12 -0.82 -8.06 -4.41
CA MET A 12 -0.01 -7.87 -3.20
C MET A 12 -0.75 -6.94 -2.25
N VAL A 13 -0.75 -7.30 -0.97
CA VAL A 13 -1.22 -6.42 0.11
C VAL A 13 -0.03 -6.06 0.98
N LEU A 14 0.19 -4.76 1.17
CA LEU A 14 1.26 -4.22 2.00
C LEU A 14 0.65 -3.61 3.26
N VAL A 15 0.96 -4.18 4.42
CA VAL A 15 0.51 -3.66 5.72
C VAL A 15 1.61 -2.78 6.30
N THR A 16 1.32 -1.50 6.47
CA THR A 16 2.29 -0.51 6.95
C THR A 16 1.58 0.64 7.65
N GLN A 17 2.33 1.43 8.41
CA GLN A 17 1.85 2.68 8.97
C GLN A 17 2.07 3.80 7.97
N ARG A 18 0.99 4.49 7.60
CA ARG A 18 1.04 5.61 6.65
C ARG A 18 2.01 6.72 7.10
N ALA A 19 1.95 7.08 8.38
CA ALA A 19 2.83 8.09 8.96
C ALA A 19 4.32 7.73 8.83
N PHE A 20 4.66 6.44 8.87
CA PHE A 20 6.04 6.00 8.66
C PHE A 20 6.50 6.25 7.23
N LEU A 21 5.68 5.87 6.23
CA LEU A 21 6.03 6.06 4.81
C LEU A 21 6.00 7.52 4.35
N HIS A 22 5.27 8.39 5.04
CA HIS A 22 5.30 9.84 4.78
C HIS A 22 6.44 10.58 5.49
N ASN A 23 7.07 9.96 6.49
CA ASN A 23 8.14 10.58 7.26
C ASN A 23 9.46 9.81 7.14
N PRO A 24 9.95 9.05 8.14
CA PRO A 24 11.30 8.47 8.10
C PRO A 24 11.48 7.42 6.99
N GLY A 25 10.38 6.85 6.50
CA GLY A 25 10.37 5.87 5.41
C GLY A 25 10.21 6.46 4.01
N LYS A 26 10.09 7.78 3.84
CA LYS A 26 9.76 8.41 2.55
C LYS A 26 10.73 8.03 1.43
N SER A 27 12.03 8.04 1.71
CA SER A 27 13.08 7.71 0.74
C SER A 27 13.31 6.21 0.54
N THR A 28 12.50 5.35 1.16
CA THR A 28 12.54 3.92 0.88
C THR A 28 11.73 3.62 -0.37
N LEU A 29 12.03 2.49 -1.03
CA LEU A 29 11.25 2.02 -2.17
C LEU A 29 9.74 1.90 -1.86
N LEU A 30 9.37 1.57 -0.62
CA LEU A 30 7.98 1.54 -0.18
C LEU A 30 7.37 2.94 -0.07
N GLY A 31 8.15 3.92 0.38
CA GLY A 31 7.74 5.34 0.44
C GLY A 31 7.52 5.91 -0.95
N GLU A 32 8.46 5.67 -1.87
CA GLU A 32 8.34 6.07 -3.28
C GLU A 32 7.15 5.39 -3.98
N LEU A 33 6.92 4.09 -3.70
CA LEU A 33 5.77 3.36 -4.21
C LEU A 33 4.45 3.94 -3.70
N ALA A 34 4.37 4.30 -2.41
CA ALA A 34 3.20 4.94 -1.84
C ALA A 34 2.94 6.30 -2.49
N GLU A 35 3.96 7.16 -2.62
CA GLU A 35 3.87 8.47 -3.26
C GLU A 35 3.42 8.35 -4.74
N HIS A 36 3.92 7.33 -5.46
CA HIS A 36 3.51 7.05 -6.84
C HIS A 36 2.00 6.77 -6.95
N TRP A 37 1.46 5.89 -6.10
CA TRP A 37 0.03 5.54 -6.12
C TRP A 37 -0.85 6.67 -5.60
N GLU A 38 -0.45 7.36 -4.54
CA GLU A 38 -1.18 8.52 -4.03
C GLU A 38 -1.31 9.61 -5.11
N THR A 39 -0.24 9.86 -5.88
CA THR A 39 -0.26 10.81 -7.00
C THR A 39 -1.18 10.37 -8.13
N ARG A 40 -1.28 9.05 -8.38
CA ARG A 40 -2.00 8.50 -9.53
C ARG A 40 -3.50 8.33 -9.30
N VAL A 41 -3.90 7.86 -8.11
CA VAL A 41 -5.31 7.52 -7.81
C VAL A 41 -5.88 8.31 -6.63
N GLY A 42 -5.07 9.15 -5.98
CA GLY A 42 -5.46 9.89 -4.79
C GLY A 42 -5.34 9.08 -3.51
N MET A 43 -5.27 9.81 -2.38
CA MET A 43 -5.05 9.24 -1.05
C MET A 43 -6.11 8.21 -0.63
N ASN A 44 -7.38 8.45 -0.94
CA ASN A 44 -8.49 7.59 -0.46
C ASN A 44 -8.55 6.24 -1.17
N ILE A 45 -7.95 6.13 -2.36
CA ILE A 45 -7.92 4.88 -3.14
C ILE A 45 -6.61 4.14 -2.91
N ALA A 46 -5.49 4.87 -2.74
CA ALA A 46 -4.19 4.26 -2.53
C ALA A 46 -4.04 3.55 -1.17
N TRP A 47 -4.92 3.86 -0.20
CA TRP A 47 -4.89 3.30 1.14
C TRP A 47 -6.21 2.64 1.49
N ALA A 48 -6.15 1.51 2.17
CA ALA A 48 -7.30 0.85 2.78
C ALA A 48 -7.20 0.95 4.31
N ASP A 49 -8.33 1.16 4.98
CA ASP A 49 -8.36 1.15 6.44
C ASP A 49 -8.25 -0.30 6.96
N ALA A 50 -7.44 -0.49 8.00
CA ALA A 50 -7.20 -1.82 8.55
C ALA A 50 -8.47 -2.47 9.13
N MET A 51 -9.41 -1.67 9.64
CA MET A 51 -10.69 -2.14 10.14
C MET A 51 -11.63 -2.55 8.99
N GLU A 52 -11.60 -1.84 7.86
CA GLU A 52 -12.35 -2.25 6.65
C GLU A 52 -11.82 -3.57 6.10
N VAL A 53 -10.50 -3.78 6.16
CA VAL A 53 -9.87 -5.06 5.81
C VAL A 53 -10.31 -6.16 6.77
N ALA A 54 -10.30 -5.90 8.08
CA ALA A 54 -10.74 -6.86 9.09
C ALA A 54 -12.23 -7.21 8.97
N GLY A 55 -13.05 -6.24 8.56
CA GLY A 55 -14.48 -6.40 8.31
C GLY A 55 -14.84 -7.04 6.95
N GLY A 56 -13.85 -7.30 6.08
CA GLY A 56 -14.08 -7.85 4.74
C GLY A 56 -14.75 -6.87 3.77
N GLN A 57 -14.64 -5.57 4.04
CA GLN A 57 -15.27 -4.49 3.26
C GLN A 57 -14.27 -3.78 2.33
N ALA A 58 -12.97 -3.99 2.54
CA ALA A 58 -11.93 -3.43 1.70
C ALA A 58 -11.89 -4.08 0.31
N ASN A 59 -11.73 -3.27 -0.73
CA ASN A 59 -11.52 -3.73 -2.10
C ASN A 59 -10.07 -4.23 -2.28
N LEU A 60 -9.85 -5.51 -2.02
CA LEU A 60 -8.53 -6.15 -2.06
C LEU A 60 -8.27 -6.87 -3.38
N PRO A 61 -7.00 -7.07 -3.77
CA PRO A 61 -6.69 -7.83 -4.97
C PRO A 61 -7.29 -9.24 -4.95
N GLY A 62 -8.20 -9.50 -5.89
CA GLY A 62 -8.88 -10.80 -6.03
C GLY A 62 -10.18 -10.94 -5.24
N ALA A 63 -10.66 -9.88 -4.59
CA ALA A 63 -12.01 -9.77 -4.02
C ALA A 63 -13.03 -9.34 -5.08
#